data_AF-A0A945XAB8-F1
#
_entry.id   AF-A0A945XAB8-F1
#
_cell.length_a   1.000
_cell.length_b   1.000
_cell.length_c   1.000
_cell.angle_alpha   90.00
_cell.angle_beta   90.00
_cell.angle_gamma   90.00
#
_symmetry.space_group_name_H-M   'P 1'
#
loop_
_entity.id
_entity.type
_entity.pdbx_description
1 polymer ?
#
loop_
_entity_poly.entity_id
_entity_poly.type
_entity_poly.pdbx_seq_one_letter_code
_entity_poly.pdbx_strand_id
1 'polypeptide(L)'
;EQEAQPFYVNSPYGIVLVHNGNLTNTRELTAQLHEKDRRHLNTTSDTELLVNVLASELQGRGSAEAFSPDDAFAAVRALHQRVEGSYAAIAVIAGHGVLAFRDPFGIRPLILGKRQSGLVGDEWIVASESLVLEASGYEIVRDVAPGEAIFIARDGTMSHQQCSDNPRLAPCSFEYVYLARPDSIMNGISVYEARLRLGDKLADTIARYAPTDSIDVVMPIPDSARPAAMQVARKLGIEYREGFYKNKYVGRTFIMPGQAQRTKSVRQKLNAMSSEFAGKNVLIVDDSIVRGTTSTEIVDMAREAGARSVTFTSAAPPVRFPHVYGINMPSKHELVAAGRTIPEIAREIGADHLIYQEVEDMKEAIIGNSSVTELDMSCFTGEYVTGTVSEEYLEWVENNQAS
;
A
#
# COMPACT_ATOMS: atom_id res chain seq x y z
N GLU A 1 25.15 0.83 4.96
CA GLU A 1 24.28 -0.16 5.63
C GLU A 1 22.87 0.42 5.64
N GLN A 2 21.83 -0.39 5.40
CA GLN A 2 20.44 0.06 5.55
C GLN A 2 20.02 -0.25 6.98
N GLU A 3 19.80 0.79 7.79
CA GLU A 3 19.30 0.66 9.15
C GLU A 3 17.78 0.49 9.13
N ALA A 4 17.27 -0.44 9.94
CA ALA A 4 15.83 -0.68 10.05
C ALA A 4 15.21 0.27 11.09
N GLN A 5 13.96 0.65 10.86
CA GLN A 5 13.15 1.36 11.87
C GLN A 5 12.98 0.53 13.16
N PRO A 6 12.72 1.16 14.32
CA PRO A 6 12.53 2.60 14.54
C PRO A 6 13.83 3.41 14.54
N PHE A 7 13.75 4.70 14.18
CA PHE A 7 14.85 5.64 14.36
C PHE A 7 14.72 6.40 15.68
N TYR A 8 15.86 6.74 16.27
CA TYR A 8 15.96 7.44 17.55
C TYR A 8 16.82 8.71 17.44
N VAL A 9 16.40 9.78 18.11
CA VAL A 9 17.21 10.97 18.37
C VAL A 9 17.16 11.30 19.85
N ASN A 10 18.31 11.66 20.43
CA ASN A 10 18.43 11.93 21.86
C ASN A 10 18.03 13.34 22.29
N SER A 11 17.86 14.27 21.34
CA SER A 11 17.54 15.67 21.63
C SER A 11 16.55 16.27 20.62
N PRO A 12 15.52 16.99 21.10
CA PRO A 12 15.15 17.18 22.50
C PRO A 12 14.50 15.93 23.09
N TYR A 13 14.50 15.79 24.42
CA TYR A 13 13.83 14.76 25.23
C TYR A 13 14.32 13.30 25.06
N GLY A 14 14.49 12.85 23.82
CA GLY A 14 14.58 11.45 23.43
C GLY A 14 13.32 11.05 22.67
N ILE A 15 13.41 10.92 21.35
CA ILE A 15 12.27 10.62 20.46
C ILE A 15 12.61 9.37 19.66
N VAL A 16 11.73 8.38 19.70
CA VAL A 16 11.77 7.18 18.86
C VAL A 16 10.59 7.24 17.90
N LEU A 17 10.79 7.04 16.60
CA LEU A 17 9.73 7.17 15.60
C LEU A 17 9.73 5.98 14.63
N VAL A 18 8.51 5.52 14.32
CA VAL A 18 8.20 4.64 13.18
C VAL A 18 7.30 5.37 12.19
N HIS A 19 7.41 4.98 10.92
CA HIS A 19 6.79 5.64 9.79
C HIS A 19 6.42 4.60 8.72
N ASN A 20 5.16 4.61 8.29
CA ASN A 20 4.73 3.99 7.04
C ASN A 20 4.39 5.09 6.06
N GLY A 21 5.07 5.12 4.91
CA GLY A 21 4.90 6.16 3.90
C GLY A 21 6.17 6.39 3.10
N ASN A 22 6.21 7.53 2.40
CA ASN A 22 7.40 8.02 1.74
C ASN A 22 7.35 9.55 1.61
N LEU A 23 8.47 10.20 1.91
CA LEU A 23 8.63 11.65 1.74
C LEU A 23 9.08 11.97 0.30
N THR A 24 8.48 12.99 -0.31
CA THR A 24 8.80 13.38 -1.71
C THR A 24 9.82 14.50 -1.81
N ASN A 25 10.01 15.30 -0.75
CA ASN A 25 10.96 16.42 -0.74
C ASN A 25 12.21 16.13 0.11
N THR A 26 12.75 14.91 -0.01
CA THR A 26 13.90 14.44 0.82
C THR A 26 15.17 15.25 0.58
N ARG A 27 15.41 15.73 -0.65
CA ARG A 27 16.59 16.55 -0.99
C ARG A 27 16.54 17.90 -0.26
N GLU A 28 15.37 18.54 -0.31
CA GLU A 28 15.08 19.83 0.30
C GLU A 28 15.16 19.71 1.83
N LEU A 29 14.55 18.66 2.40
CA LEU A 29 14.60 18.40 3.84
C LEU A 29 16.03 18.10 4.33
N THR A 30 16.81 17.34 3.58
CA THR A 30 18.22 17.06 3.89
C THR A 30 19.02 18.36 3.98
N ALA A 31 18.88 19.25 2.99
CA ALA A 31 19.54 20.55 3.00
C ALA A 31 19.09 21.42 4.18
N GLN A 32 17.78 21.49 4.44
CA GLN A 32 17.24 22.25 5.57
C GLN A 32 17.76 21.75 6.93
N LEU A 33 17.75 20.44 7.15
CA LEU A 33 18.23 19.84 8.41
C LEU A 33 19.71 20.09 8.62
N HIS A 34 20.52 20.01 7.56
CA HIS A 34 21.95 20.25 7.63
C HIS A 34 22.28 21.74 7.86
N GLU A 35 21.69 22.63 7.07
CA GLU A 35 22.07 24.05 7.03
C GLU A 35 21.43 24.88 8.14
N LYS A 36 20.14 24.64 8.42
CA LYS A 36 19.36 25.44 9.38
C LYS A 36 19.35 24.79 10.76
N ASP A 37 19.05 23.49 10.80
CA ASP A 37 18.80 22.78 12.06
C ASP A 37 20.07 22.16 12.65
N ARG A 38 21.16 22.13 11.86
CA ARG A 38 22.47 21.54 12.20
C ARG A 38 22.36 20.09 12.67
N ARG A 39 21.46 19.32 12.05
CA ARG A 39 21.22 17.90 12.30
C ARG A 39 21.87 17.07 11.19
N HIS A 40 22.75 16.16 11.58
CA HIS A 40 23.36 15.20 10.67
C HIS A 40 22.44 13.99 10.50
N LEU A 41 22.45 13.40 9.30
CA LEU A 41 21.73 12.18 8.96
C LEU A 41 22.76 11.08 8.68
N ASN A 42 22.56 9.91 9.28
CA ASN A 42 23.46 8.77 9.13
C ASN A 42 23.04 7.84 7.98
N THR A 43 21.79 7.94 7.53
CA THR A 43 21.19 7.06 6.54
C THR A 43 20.47 7.86 5.45
N THR A 44 20.02 7.15 4.42
CA THR A 44 19.12 7.68 3.38
C THR A 44 17.65 7.37 3.67
N SER A 45 17.31 6.89 4.87
CA SER A 45 15.92 6.62 5.25
C SER A 45 15.20 7.95 5.47
N ASP A 46 14.06 8.09 4.80
CA ASP A 46 13.15 9.21 5.00
C ASP A 46 12.49 9.22 6.39
N THR A 47 12.56 8.10 7.12
CA THR A 47 12.13 8.04 8.52
C THR A 47 13.11 8.77 9.43
N GLU A 48 14.41 8.71 9.15
CA GLU A 48 15.42 9.49 9.86
C GLU A 48 15.24 10.99 9.60
N LEU A 49 14.86 11.36 8.37
CA LEU A 49 14.44 12.73 8.05
C LEU A 49 13.23 13.15 8.88
N LEU A 50 12.17 12.33 8.89
CA LEU A 50 10.92 12.65 9.57
C LEU A 50 11.10 12.86 11.08
N VAL A 51 11.86 11.98 11.75
CA VAL A 51 12.13 12.12 13.20
C VAL A 51 12.98 13.35 13.50
N ASN A 52 13.94 13.71 12.64
CA ASN A 52 14.76 14.89 12.83
C ASN A 52 13.98 16.19 12.58
N VAL A 53 13.06 16.22 11.62
CA VAL A 53 12.15 17.36 11.43
C VAL A 53 11.26 17.52 12.66
N LEU A 54 10.61 16.44 13.13
CA LEU A 54 9.80 16.48 14.35
C LEU A 54 10.59 16.98 15.56
N ALA A 55 11.80 16.46 15.75
CA ALA A 55 12.69 16.87 16.83
C ALA A 55 13.10 18.34 16.74
N SER A 56 13.36 18.85 15.54
CA SER A 56 13.64 20.27 15.29
C SER A 56 12.44 21.15 15.68
N GLU A 57 11.23 20.77 15.25
CA GLU A 57 10.02 21.52 15.58
C GLU A 57 9.65 21.48 17.07
N LEU A 58 10.01 20.41 17.77
CA LEU A 58 9.87 20.31 19.22
C LEU A 58 10.93 21.10 19.98
N GLN A 59 12.14 21.26 19.43
CA GLN A 59 13.25 21.95 20.11
C GLN A 59 12.96 23.44 20.32
N GLY A 60 12.19 24.05 19.42
CA GLY A 60 11.75 25.45 19.55
C GLY A 60 10.57 25.66 20.49
N ARG A 61 10.02 24.60 21.10
CA ARG A 61 8.74 24.64 21.83
C ARG A 61 8.92 24.16 23.27
N GLY A 62 8.68 25.08 24.20
CA GLY A 62 8.72 24.83 25.64
C GLY A 62 10.13 24.70 26.26
N SER A 63 10.20 24.78 27.59
CA SER A 63 11.36 24.29 28.34
C SER A 63 11.21 22.79 28.59
N ALA A 64 12.32 22.07 28.82
CA ALA A 64 12.26 20.61 29.00
C ALA A 64 11.37 20.14 30.18
N GLU A 65 11.06 21.06 31.10
CA GLU A 65 10.27 20.82 32.32
C GLU A 65 8.76 21.11 32.12
N ALA A 66 8.35 21.65 30.96
CA ALA A 66 7.00 22.18 30.73
C ALA A 66 6.32 21.68 29.44
N PHE A 67 6.72 20.52 28.90
CA PHE A 67 6.10 19.94 27.70
C PHE A 67 4.59 19.74 27.90
N SER A 68 3.81 20.21 26.94
CA SER A 68 2.36 20.03 26.87
C SER A 68 1.93 19.33 25.57
N PRO A 69 0.73 18.71 25.52
CA PRO A 69 0.18 18.20 24.26
C PRO A 69 0.10 19.26 23.16
N ASP A 70 -0.15 20.54 23.51
CA ASP A 70 -0.20 21.66 22.57
C ASP A 70 1.15 21.89 21.87
N ASP A 71 2.28 21.66 22.56
CA ASP A 71 3.61 21.73 21.95
C ASP A 71 3.78 20.65 20.88
N ALA A 72 3.28 19.43 21.15
CA ALA A 72 3.32 18.32 20.20
C ALA A 72 2.48 18.62 18.97
N PHE A 73 1.24 19.09 19.15
CA PHE A 73 0.36 19.43 18.05
C PHE A 73 0.88 20.61 17.22
N ALA A 74 1.46 21.62 17.87
CA ALA A 74 2.05 22.73 17.17
C ALA A 74 3.32 22.33 16.40
N ALA A 75 4.11 21.38 16.92
CA ALA A 75 5.22 20.78 16.19
C ALA A 75 4.75 19.99 14.96
N VAL A 76 3.69 19.18 15.09
CA VAL A 76 3.12 18.45 13.95
C VAL A 76 2.56 19.42 12.89
N ARG A 77 1.90 20.52 13.29
CA ARG A 77 1.45 21.55 12.36
C ARG A 77 2.60 22.15 11.54
N ALA A 78 3.71 22.46 12.19
CA ALA A 78 4.89 22.99 11.49
C ALA A 78 5.57 21.91 10.62
N LEU A 79 5.58 20.64 11.08
CA LEU A 79 6.05 19.50 10.29
C LEU A 79 5.24 19.36 8.99
N HIS A 80 3.91 19.46 9.05
CA HIS A 80 3.04 19.39 7.86
C HIS A 80 3.32 20.50 6.84
N GLN A 81 3.91 21.63 7.26
CA GLN A 81 4.33 22.71 6.37
C GLN A 81 5.69 22.47 5.70
N ARG A 82 6.54 21.64 6.31
CA ARG A 82 7.90 21.34 5.82
C ARG A 82 7.96 20.06 5.00
N VAL A 83 7.16 19.06 5.38
CA VAL A 83 7.24 17.70 4.86
C VAL A 83 6.19 17.48 3.79
N GLU A 84 6.63 17.01 2.63
CA GLU A 84 5.76 16.59 1.53
C GLU A 84 5.80 15.08 1.34
N GLY A 85 4.70 14.51 0.86
CA GLY A 85 4.56 13.09 0.60
C GLY A 85 3.45 12.49 1.43
N SER A 86 3.67 11.26 1.90
CA SER A 86 2.69 10.50 2.67
C SER A 86 3.33 9.89 3.89
N TYR A 87 2.60 9.83 5.00
CA TYR A 87 3.12 9.31 6.26
C TYR A 87 1.98 9.01 7.23
N ALA A 88 2.02 7.82 7.80
CA ALA A 88 1.38 7.46 9.04
C ALA A 88 2.51 7.18 10.05
N ALA A 89 2.66 8.07 11.04
CA ALA A 89 3.80 8.06 11.94
C ALA A 89 3.36 7.89 13.40
N ILE A 90 4.18 7.14 14.16
CA ILE A 90 4.00 6.93 15.60
C ILE A 90 5.35 7.22 16.26
N ALA A 91 5.35 8.08 17.26
CA ALA A 91 6.53 8.48 18.00
C ALA A 91 6.32 8.30 19.50
N VAL A 92 7.37 7.86 20.19
CA VAL A 92 7.45 7.87 21.66
C VAL A 92 8.37 9.01 22.06
N ILE A 93 7.87 9.93 22.89
CA ILE A 93 8.64 11.04 23.45
C ILE A 93 8.93 10.71 24.91
N ALA A 94 10.21 10.51 25.22
CA ALA A 94 10.67 10.05 26.53
C ALA A 94 10.18 10.95 27.66
N GLY A 95 9.62 10.36 28.72
CA GLY A 95 9.08 11.09 29.86
C GLY A 95 7.68 11.69 29.65
N HIS A 96 7.17 11.77 28.41
CA HIS A 96 5.95 12.51 28.08
C HIS A 96 4.80 11.63 27.59
N GLY A 97 4.97 10.84 26.53
CA GLY A 97 3.87 10.05 25.96
C GLY A 97 4.10 9.55 24.54
N VAL A 98 3.01 9.11 23.90
CA VAL A 98 2.97 8.63 22.52
C VAL A 98 2.28 9.68 21.65
N LEU A 99 2.92 10.06 20.54
CA LEU A 99 2.37 10.94 19.52
C LEU A 99 2.13 10.12 18.25
N ALA A 100 0.93 10.17 17.68
CA ALA A 100 0.63 9.57 16.38
C ALA A 100 0.03 10.63 15.46
N PHE A 101 0.42 10.66 14.20
CA PHE A 101 -0.09 11.63 13.23
C PHE A 101 -0.12 11.08 11.81
N ARG A 102 -1.00 11.63 11.00
CA ARG A 102 -1.25 11.21 9.62
C ARG A 102 -1.05 12.38 8.65
N ASP A 103 -0.56 12.11 7.45
CA ASP A 103 -0.35 13.12 6.43
C ASP A 103 -1.65 13.89 6.09
N PRO A 104 -1.55 15.14 5.60
CA PRO A 104 -2.71 15.96 5.26
C PRO A 104 -3.65 15.39 4.19
N PHE A 105 -3.23 14.35 3.46
CA PHE A 105 -4.01 13.69 2.41
C PHE A 105 -4.59 12.34 2.84
N GLY A 106 -4.27 11.88 4.06
CA GLY A 106 -4.72 10.60 4.60
C GLY A 106 -4.32 9.40 3.72
N ILE A 107 -3.19 9.48 3.02
CA ILE A 107 -2.82 8.48 2.00
C ILE A 107 -2.50 7.13 2.63
N ARG A 108 -1.69 7.14 3.71
CA ARG A 108 -1.32 5.93 4.47
C ARG A 108 -2.31 5.67 5.60
N PRO A 109 -2.64 4.41 5.92
CA PRO A 109 -3.65 4.10 6.92
C PRO A 109 -3.12 4.22 8.35
N LEU A 110 -3.98 4.70 9.24
CA LEU A 110 -3.70 4.81 10.67
C LEU A 110 -5.03 4.79 11.44
N ILE A 111 -5.18 3.87 12.38
CA ILE A 111 -6.42 3.63 13.12
C ILE A 111 -6.18 3.64 14.63
N LEU A 112 -7.10 4.25 15.37
CA LEU A 112 -7.09 4.36 16.83
C LEU A 112 -8.04 3.32 17.44
N GLY A 113 -7.53 2.60 18.43
CA GLY A 113 -8.29 1.68 19.26
C GLY A 113 -8.18 2.01 20.74
N LYS A 114 -9.15 1.53 21.50
CA LYS A 114 -9.26 1.76 22.93
C LYS A 114 -9.64 0.47 23.65
N ARG A 115 -9.07 0.24 24.82
CA ARG A 115 -9.53 -0.78 25.75
C ARG A 115 -9.76 -0.12 27.10
N GLN A 116 -10.94 -0.33 27.66
CA GLN A 116 -11.21 0.08 29.03
C GLN A 116 -10.30 -0.73 29.94
N SER A 117 -9.34 -0.06 30.56
CA SER A 117 -8.48 -0.63 31.60
C SER A 117 -8.85 0.02 32.93
N GLY A 118 -8.71 -0.73 34.03
CA GLY A 118 -9.30 -0.40 35.33
C GLY A 118 -8.73 0.86 36.00
N LEU A 119 -8.08 0.69 37.16
CA LEU A 119 -7.79 1.78 38.12
C LEU A 119 -6.89 2.94 37.60
N VAL A 120 -6.34 2.86 36.38
CA VAL A 120 -5.31 3.79 35.85
C VAL A 120 -5.77 4.49 34.55
N GLY A 121 -7.05 4.36 34.17
CA GLY A 121 -7.60 4.98 32.97
C GLY A 121 -7.55 4.09 31.73
N ASP A 122 -7.96 4.65 30.60
CA ASP A 122 -8.11 3.91 29.35
C ASP A 122 -6.75 3.58 28.70
N GLU A 123 -6.65 2.38 28.12
CA GLU A 123 -5.53 1.99 27.27
C GLU A 123 -5.83 2.34 25.81
N TRP A 124 -4.83 2.90 25.12
CA TRP A 124 -4.93 3.29 23.73
C TRP A 124 -3.92 2.52 22.88
N ILE A 125 -4.31 2.24 21.64
CA ILE A 125 -3.45 1.63 20.63
C ILE A 125 -3.64 2.37 19.32
N VAL A 126 -2.55 2.52 18.56
CA VAL A 126 -2.60 3.02 17.19
C VAL A 126 -1.88 2.01 16.29
N ALA A 127 -2.47 1.68 15.16
CA ALA A 127 -1.91 0.72 14.20
C ALA A 127 -2.25 1.13 12.76
N SER A 128 -1.60 0.51 11.78
CA SER A 128 -1.94 0.72 10.36
C SER A 128 -3.26 0.06 9.96
N GLU A 129 -3.65 -1.06 10.59
CA GLU A 129 -4.81 -1.87 10.18
C GLU A 129 -5.69 -2.24 11.39
N SER A 130 -7.02 -2.27 11.17
CA SER A 130 -8.02 -2.49 12.23
C SER A 130 -7.91 -3.85 12.90
N LEU A 131 -7.53 -4.89 12.15
CA LEU A 131 -7.44 -6.26 12.69
C LEU A 131 -6.46 -6.37 13.87
N VAL A 132 -5.45 -5.50 13.93
CA VAL A 132 -4.45 -5.50 15.00
C VAL A 132 -5.11 -5.12 16.34
N LEU A 133 -6.05 -4.19 16.29
CA LEU A 133 -6.83 -3.75 17.45
C LEU A 133 -7.72 -4.90 17.93
N GLU A 134 -8.51 -5.47 17.02
CA GLU A 134 -9.46 -6.54 17.33
C GLU A 134 -8.76 -7.79 17.87
N ALA A 135 -7.68 -8.23 17.21
CA ALA A 135 -6.88 -9.38 17.65
C ALA A 135 -6.22 -9.15 19.02
N SER A 136 -6.00 -7.89 19.41
CA SER A 136 -5.43 -7.50 20.70
C SER A 136 -6.50 -7.16 21.75
N GLY A 137 -7.79 -7.31 21.43
CA GLY A 137 -8.90 -7.04 22.34
C GLY A 137 -9.19 -5.56 22.58
N TYR A 138 -8.82 -4.68 21.64
CA TYR A 138 -9.18 -3.27 21.64
C TYR A 138 -10.43 -3.04 20.79
N GLU A 139 -11.31 -2.17 21.27
CA GLU A 139 -12.43 -1.66 20.49
C GLU A 139 -11.90 -0.62 19.49
N ILE A 140 -12.36 -0.71 18.24
CA ILE A 140 -12.07 0.29 17.21
C ILE A 140 -12.80 1.58 17.57
N VAL A 141 -12.05 2.69 17.64
CA VAL A 141 -12.64 4.02 17.88
C VAL A 141 -12.94 4.71 16.55
N ARG A 142 -11.91 4.90 15.72
CA ARG A 142 -11.97 5.49 14.38
C ARG A 142 -10.60 5.49 13.70
N ASP A 143 -10.58 5.73 12.40
CA ASP A 143 -9.37 6.15 11.70
C ASP A 143 -8.87 7.51 12.23
N VAL A 144 -7.54 7.70 12.22
CA VAL A 144 -6.92 9.00 12.42
C VAL A 144 -7.17 9.83 11.15
N ALA A 145 -7.74 11.03 11.32
CA ALA A 145 -8.14 11.88 10.21
C ALA A 145 -6.91 12.44 9.46
N PRO A 146 -7.05 12.85 8.18
CA PRO A 146 -5.96 13.52 7.45
C PRO A 146 -5.48 14.78 8.20
N GLY A 147 -4.17 14.91 8.36
CA GLY A 147 -3.53 16.03 9.08
C GLY A 147 -3.76 16.04 10.60
N GLU A 148 -4.43 15.03 11.15
CA GLU A 148 -4.66 14.94 12.59
C GLU A 148 -3.42 14.42 13.33
N ALA A 149 -3.22 14.94 14.54
CA ALA A 149 -2.32 14.38 15.53
C ALA A 149 -3.08 13.95 16.79
N ILE A 150 -2.63 12.85 17.39
CA ILE A 150 -3.12 12.28 18.64
C ILE A 150 -1.94 12.20 19.60
N PHE A 151 -2.13 12.67 20.83
CA PHE A 151 -1.16 12.55 21.91
C PHE A 151 -1.76 11.77 23.08
N ILE A 152 -1.12 10.67 23.46
CA ILE A 152 -1.49 9.82 24.59
C ILE A 152 -0.45 10.03 25.69
N ALA A 153 -0.85 10.70 26.76
CA ALA A 153 0.01 10.95 27.91
C ALA A 153 0.22 9.66 28.73
N ARG A 154 1.25 9.68 29.58
CA ARG A 154 1.63 8.53 30.43
C ARG A 154 0.57 8.11 31.45
N ASP A 155 -0.38 8.97 31.77
CA ASP A 155 -1.51 8.68 32.65
C ASP A 155 -2.74 8.12 31.90
N GLY A 156 -2.62 7.87 30.59
CA GLY A 156 -3.71 7.37 29.75
C GLY A 156 -4.60 8.47 29.16
N THR A 157 -4.39 9.74 29.50
CA THR A 157 -5.13 10.85 28.90
C THR A 157 -4.80 10.97 27.42
N MET A 158 -5.81 10.86 26.57
CA MET A 158 -5.68 11.05 25.12
C MET A 158 -6.23 12.41 24.71
N SER A 159 -5.41 13.17 24.01
CA SER A 159 -5.75 14.43 23.36
C SER A 159 -5.55 14.31 21.85
N HIS A 160 -6.25 15.12 21.07
CA HIS A 160 -6.13 15.14 19.61
C HIS A 160 -6.35 16.55 19.07
N GLN A 161 -5.73 16.87 17.94
CA GLN A 161 -5.91 18.15 17.26
C GLN A 161 -5.72 18.01 15.74
N GLN A 162 -6.56 18.71 14.98
CA GLN A 162 -6.34 18.92 13.55
C GLN A 162 -5.14 19.86 13.36
N CYS A 163 -4.07 19.36 12.73
CA CYS A 163 -2.79 20.06 12.56
C CYS A 163 -2.54 20.53 11.13
N SER A 164 -3.45 20.29 10.19
CA SER A 164 -3.42 20.81 8.83
C SER A 164 -4.56 21.78 8.56
N ASP A 165 -4.32 22.80 7.74
CA ASP A 165 -5.31 23.84 7.42
C ASP A 165 -6.30 23.38 6.34
N ASN A 166 -5.87 22.51 5.41
CA ASN A 166 -6.69 22.03 4.29
C ASN A 166 -6.60 20.50 4.15
N PRO A 167 -7.03 19.72 5.17
CA PRO A 167 -6.98 18.27 5.11
C PRO A 167 -7.91 17.72 4.03
N ARG A 168 -7.43 16.75 3.26
CA ARG A 168 -8.21 16.01 2.24
C ARG A 168 -8.06 14.53 2.50
N LEU A 169 -9.12 13.75 2.28
CA LEU A 169 -9.05 12.29 2.43
C LEU A 169 -8.95 11.63 1.05
N ALA A 170 -7.73 11.23 0.68
CA ALA A 170 -7.42 10.50 -0.54
C ALA A 170 -6.60 9.24 -0.21
N PRO A 171 -7.21 8.21 0.43
CA PRO A 171 -6.50 7.01 0.83
C PRO A 171 -5.96 6.26 -0.39
N CYS A 172 -4.88 5.51 -0.19
CA CYS A 172 -4.27 4.73 -1.24
C CYS A 172 -5.21 3.66 -1.80
N SER A 173 -5.48 3.71 -3.10
CA SER A 173 -6.29 2.69 -3.79
C SER A 173 -5.65 1.28 -3.70
N PHE A 174 -4.33 1.20 -3.70
CA PHE A 174 -3.60 -0.08 -3.73
C PHE A 174 -3.70 -0.88 -2.42
N GLU A 175 -4.03 -0.23 -1.30
CA GLU A 175 -4.38 -0.91 -0.04
C GLU A 175 -5.60 -1.82 -0.24
N TYR A 176 -6.64 -1.31 -0.89
CA TYR A 176 -7.86 -2.06 -1.16
C TYR A 176 -7.66 -3.13 -2.23
N VAL A 177 -6.85 -2.85 -3.26
CA VAL A 177 -6.55 -3.81 -4.34
C VAL A 177 -5.79 -5.02 -3.82
N TYR A 178 -4.69 -4.80 -3.07
CA TYR A 178 -3.73 -5.87 -2.78
C TYR A 178 -3.14 -5.82 -1.37
N LEU A 179 -2.67 -4.65 -0.93
CA LEU A 179 -1.71 -4.57 0.18
C LEU A 179 -2.32 -4.88 1.55
N ALA A 180 -3.47 -4.27 1.85
CA ALA A 180 -4.15 -4.47 3.13
C ALA A 180 -4.72 -5.88 3.24
N ARG A 181 -4.88 -6.37 4.46
CA ARG A 181 -5.55 -7.64 4.68
C ARG A 181 -7.07 -7.51 4.42
N PRO A 182 -7.71 -8.56 3.90
CA PRO A 182 -9.13 -8.51 3.57
C PRO A 182 -10.04 -8.30 4.79
N ASP A 183 -9.61 -8.72 5.98
CA ASP A 183 -10.33 -8.53 7.24
C ASP A 183 -10.14 -7.14 7.87
N SER A 184 -9.44 -6.23 7.20
CA SER A 184 -9.31 -4.83 7.63
C SER A 184 -10.49 -3.95 7.17
N ILE A 185 -10.80 -2.96 8.00
CA ILE A 185 -11.67 -1.83 7.68
C ILE A 185 -10.81 -0.57 7.73
N MET A 186 -10.83 0.21 6.66
CA MET A 186 -9.99 1.40 6.50
C MET A 186 -10.87 2.55 6.04
N ASN A 187 -10.91 3.65 6.80
CA ASN A 187 -11.77 4.80 6.53
C ASN A 187 -13.26 4.41 6.35
N GLY A 188 -13.73 3.44 7.15
CA GLY A 188 -15.09 2.89 7.07
C GLY A 188 -15.33 1.93 5.89
N ILE A 189 -14.32 1.63 5.07
CA ILE A 189 -14.42 0.73 3.91
C ILE A 189 -13.84 -0.64 4.29
N SER A 190 -14.67 -1.69 4.22
CA SER A 190 -14.19 -3.07 4.31
C SER A 190 -13.37 -3.44 3.07
N VAL A 191 -12.13 -3.91 3.29
CA VAL A 191 -11.22 -4.32 2.20
C VAL A 191 -11.79 -5.53 1.45
N TYR A 192 -12.31 -6.53 2.17
CA TYR A 192 -12.94 -7.70 1.56
C TYR A 192 -14.11 -7.32 0.64
N GLU A 193 -15.05 -6.50 1.14
CA GLU A 193 -16.20 -6.08 0.36
C GLU A 193 -15.81 -5.22 -0.86
N ALA A 194 -14.77 -4.38 -0.73
CA ALA A 194 -14.22 -3.66 -1.87
C ALA A 194 -13.69 -4.62 -2.94
N ARG A 195 -12.96 -5.67 -2.55
CA ARG A 195 -12.45 -6.71 -3.48
C ARG A 195 -13.57 -7.53 -4.14
N LEU A 196 -14.68 -7.76 -3.45
CA LEU A 196 -15.87 -8.36 -4.06
C LEU A 196 -16.43 -7.45 -5.16
N ARG A 197 -16.62 -6.15 -4.85
CA ARG A 197 -17.13 -5.17 -5.83
C ARG A 197 -16.18 -4.97 -7.01
N LEU A 198 -14.86 -5.06 -6.80
CA LEU A 198 -13.87 -5.09 -7.89
C LEU A 198 -14.14 -6.27 -8.83
N GLY A 199 -14.42 -7.46 -8.29
CA GLY A 199 -14.79 -8.61 -9.11
C GLY A 199 -16.10 -8.41 -9.89
N ASP A 200 -17.12 -7.79 -9.27
CA ASP A 200 -18.37 -7.47 -9.97
C ASP A 200 -18.14 -6.52 -11.15
N LYS A 201 -17.32 -5.48 -10.97
CA LYS A 201 -16.99 -4.53 -12.04
C LYS A 201 -16.07 -5.17 -13.10
N LEU A 202 -15.13 -6.02 -12.70
CA LEU A 202 -14.26 -6.73 -13.62
C LEU A 202 -15.07 -7.66 -14.53
N ALA A 203 -16.07 -8.34 -13.98
CA ALA A 203 -16.99 -9.18 -14.75
C ALA A 203 -17.68 -8.39 -15.87
N ASP A 204 -18.14 -7.16 -15.58
CA ASP A 204 -18.76 -6.29 -16.58
C ASP A 204 -17.78 -5.95 -17.72
N THR A 205 -16.52 -5.67 -17.38
CA THR A 205 -15.47 -5.40 -18.38
C THR A 205 -15.12 -6.65 -19.19
N ILE A 206 -15.02 -7.82 -18.55
CA ILE A 206 -14.78 -9.11 -19.22
C ILE A 206 -15.91 -9.40 -20.22
N ALA A 207 -17.18 -9.24 -19.82
CA ALA A 207 -18.32 -9.47 -20.70
C ALA A 207 -18.35 -8.56 -21.94
N ARG A 208 -17.75 -7.37 -21.85
CA ARG A 208 -17.64 -6.44 -22.99
C ARG A 208 -16.52 -6.80 -23.96
N TYR A 209 -15.40 -7.34 -23.48
CA TYR A 209 -14.15 -7.38 -24.25
C TYR A 209 -13.54 -8.77 -24.43
N ALA A 210 -14.01 -9.79 -23.72
CA ALA A 210 -13.53 -11.16 -23.83
C ALA A 210 -14.60 -12.09 -24.44
N PRO A 211 -14.21 -13.19 -25.11
CA PRO A 211 -15.16 -14.17 -25.63
C PRO A 211 -15.71 -15.07 -24.50
N THR A 212 -16.58 -14.53 -23.65
CA THR A 212 -17.08 -15.19 -22.43
C THR A 212 -17.70 -16.56 -22.68
N ASP A 213 -18.42 -16.73 -23.79
CA ASP A 213 -19.11 -17.99 -24.14
C ASP A 213 -18.15 -19.18 -24.35
N SER A 214 -16.87 -18.89 -24.55
CA SER A 214 -15.82 -19.89 -24.76
C SER A 214 -15.04 -20.24 -23.49
N ILE A 215 -15.27 -19.55 -22.37
CA ILE A 215 -14.50 -19.72 -21.14
C ILE A 215 -15.12 -20.85 -20.34
N ASP A 216 -14.31 -21.88 -20.06
CA ASP A 216 -14.77 -23.05 -19.32
C ASP A 216 -14.74 -22.82 -17.80
N VAL A 217 -13.79 -22.03 -17.31
CA VAL A 217 -13.51 -21.90 -15.87
C VAL A 217 -12.79 -20.59 -15.53
N VAL A 218 -13.16 -20.01 -14.39
CA VAL A 218 -12.49 -18.88 -13.75
C VAL A 218 -11.59 -19.39 -12.62
N MET A 219 -10.34 -18.92 -12.61
CA MET A 219 -9.33 -19.31 -11.62
C MET A 219 -8.63 -18.08 -11.02
N PRO A 220 -8.52 -17.96 -9.70
CA PRO A 220 -7.74 -16.89 -9.08
C PRO A 220 -6.24 -17.20 -9.11
N ILE A 221 -5.43 -16.14 -9.08
CA ILE A 221 -4.10 -16.19 -8.52
C ILE A 221 -4.20 -15.97 -7.00
N PRO A 222 -3.81 -16.96 -6.18
CA PRO A 222 -3.95 -16.86 -4.74
C PRO A 222 -2.93 -15.90 -4.10
N ASP A 223 -3.27 -15.16 -3.05
CA ASP A 223 -4.52 -15.22 -2.28
C ASP A 223 -5.42 -13.99 -2.47
N SER A 224 -4.85 -12.85 -2.84
CA SER A 224 -5.47 -11.52 -2.95
C SER A 224 -6.60 -11.47 -3.98
N ALA A 225 -6.46 -12.16 -5.12
CA ALA A 225 -7.43 -12.12 -6.20
C ALA A 225 -8.66 -13.02 -5.97
N ARG A 226 -8.65 -13.89 -4.95
CA ARG A 226 -9.76 -14.83 -4.68
C ARG A 226 -11.15 -14.16 -4.57
N PRO A 227 -11.34 -13.07 -3.79
CA PRO A 227 -12.66 -12.45 -3.68
C PRO A 227 -13.15 -11.91 -5.03
N ALA A 228 -12.27 -11.26 -5.79
CA ALA A 228 -12.60 -10.73 -7.11
C ALA A 228 -12.94 -11.85 -8.10
N ALA A 229 -12.11 -12.91 -8.17
CA ALA A 229 -12.34 -14.06 -9.04
C ALA A 229 -13.65 -14.80 -8.73
N MET A 230 -13.99 -14.93 -7.44
CA MET A 230 -15.24 -15.53 -7.00
C MET A 230 -16.44 -14.73 -7.51
N GLN A 231 -16.39 -13.39 -7.44
CA GLN A 231 -17.48 -12.55 -7.96
C GLN A 231 -17.53 -12.55 -9.49
N VAL A 232 -16.37 -12.56 -10.17
CA VAL A 232 -16.31 -12.72 -11.63
C VAL A 232 -17.01 -14.01 -12.06
N ALA A 233 -16.66 -15.14 -11.45
CA ALA A 233 -17.28 -16.44 -11.73
C ALA A 233 -18.80 -16.41 -11.47
N ARG A 234 -19.21 -15.89 -10.31
CA ARG A 234 -20.63 -15.78 -9.92
C ARG A 234 -21.43 -14.95 -10.91
N LYS A 235 -20.92 -13.78 -11.29
CA LYS A 235 -21.63 -12.81 -12.12
C LYS A 235 -21.68 -13.22 -13.59
N LEU A 236 -20.62 -13.85 -14.10
CA LEU A 236 -20.59 -14.40 -15.46
C LEU A 236 -21.30 -15.77 -15.57
N GLY A 237 -21.62 -16.42 -14.46
CA GLY A 237 -22.20 -17.76 -14.47
C GLY A 237 -21.22 -18.85 -14.92
N ILE A 238 -19.92 -18.62 -14.73
CA ILE A 238 -18.83 -19.53 -15.11
C ILE A 238 -18.34 -20.28 -13.88
N GLU A 239 -17.92 -21.53 -14.04
CA GLU A 239 -17.40 -22.34 -12.95
C GLU A 239 -16.16 -21.70 -12.30
N TYR A 240 -16.13 -21.64 -10.96
CA TYR A 240 -14.94 -21.23 -10.20
C TYR A 240 -14.13 -22.47 -9.79
N ARG A 241 -12.82 -22.46 -10.07
CA ARG A 241 -11.90 -23.50 -9.58
C ARG A 241 -10.61 -22.88 -9.06
N GLU A 242 -10.07 -23.47 -8.00
CA GLU A 242 -8.68 -23.22 -7.60
C GLU A 242 -7.79 -24.07 -8.51
N GLY A 243 -7.19 -23.48 -9.55
CA GLY A 243 -6.20 -24.16 -10.40
C GLY A 243 -4.77 -23.99 -9.90
N PHE A 244 -4.48 -22.84 -9.26
CA PHE A 244 -3.17 -22.55 -8.69
C PHE A 244 -3.19 -22.75 -7.18
N TYR A 245 -2.15 -23.43 -6.69
CA TYR A 245 -1.91 -23.58 -5.26
C TYR A 245 -0.66 -22.80 -4.87
N LYS A 246 -0.78 -21.89 -3.90
CA LYS A 246 0.34 -21.14 -3.33
C LYS A 246 1.11 -22.01 -2.35
N ASN A 247 2.40 -22.18 -2.61
CA ASN A 247 3.30 -22.86 -1.68
C ASN A 247 3.49 -21.98 -0.44
N LYS A 248 2.96 -22.43 0.70
CA LYS A 248 3.05 -21.69 1.98
C LYS A 248 4.47 -21.65 2.55
N TYR A 249 5.30 -22.61 2.16
CA TYR A 249 6.66 -22.80 2.67
C TYR A 249 7.68 -22.61 1.56
N VAL A 250 7.95 -21.35 1.21
CA VAL A 250 9.00 -21.01 0.24
C VAL A 250 10.26 -20.65 1.02
N GLY A 251 11.28 -21.51 0.95
CA GLY A 251 12.61 -21.21 1.51
C GLY A 251 13.37 -20.20 0.65
N ARG A 252 14.38 -19.54 1.24
CA ARG A 252 15.34 -18.74 0.47
C ARG A 252 16.05 -19.66 -0.54
N THR A 253 16.15 -19.24 -1.80
CA THR A 253 16.95 -19.96 -2.81
C THR A 253 18.43 -19.85 -2.42
N PHE A 254 19.06 -20.98 -2.08
CA PHE A 254 20.50 -21.00 -1.79
C PHE A 254 21.30 -20.74 -3.06
N ILE A 255 22.46 -20.08 -2.94
CA ILE A 255 23.44 -19.98 -4.03
C ILE A 255 23.98 -21.38 -4.29
N MET A 256 23.45 -22.04 -5.33
CA MET A 256 23.91 -23.37 -5.75
C MET A 256 25.11 -23.21 -6.70
N PRO A 257 26.27 -23.82 -6.43
CA PRO A 257 27.39 -23.80 -7.36
C PRO A 257 27.08 -24.69 -8.57
N GLY A 258 26.69 -24.09 -9.70
CA GLY A 258 26.41 -24.78 -10.95
C GLY A 258 25.44 -24.01 -11.86
N GLN A 259 25.80 -23.82 -13.12
CA GLN A 259 25.11 -22.95 -14.10
C GLN A 259 23.73 -23.48 -14.58
N ALA A 260 23.27 -24.62 -14.08
CA ALA A 260 22.24 -25.44 -14.74
C ALA A 260 20.85 -25.47 -14.06
N GLN A 261 20.60 -24.73 -12.97
CA GLN A 261 19.23 -24.64 -12.41
C GLN A 261 18.85 -23.20 -12.05
N ARG A 262 18.51 -22.41 -13.07
CA ARG A 262 17.51 -21.34 -12.91
C ARG A 262 16.14 -22.00 -12.91
N THR A 263 15.71 -22.55 -11.79
CA THR A 263 14.29 -22.89 -11.64
C THR A 263 13.51 -21.58 -11.69
N LYS A 264 12.59 -21.45 -12.65
CA LYS A 264 11.66 -20.31 -12.80
C LYS A 264 11.11 -19.93 -11.41
N SER A 265 11.31 -18.68 -10.99
CA SER A 265 11.14 -18.27 -9.58
C SER A 265 9.68 -18.36 -9.10
N VAL A 266 8.72 -18.26 -10.02
CA VAL A 266 7.29 -18.38 -9.70
C VAL A 266 6.90 -19.82 -9.42
N ARG A 267 7.52 -20.82 -10.06
CA ARG A 267 7.24 -22.25 -9.78
C ARG A 267 7.60 -22.68 -8.36
N GLN A 268 8.49 -21.94 -7.70
CA GLN A 268 8.76 -22.17 -6.27
C GLN A 268 7.63 -21.65 -5.39
N LYS A 269 6.91 -20.61 -5.84
CA LYS A 269 5.85 -19.92 -5.10
C LYS A 269 4.45 -20.45 -5.40
N LEU A 270 4.22 -20.92 -6.63
CA LEU A 270 2.93 -21.34 -7.13
C LEU A 270 3.07 -22.68 -7.86
N ASN A 271 2.06 -23.53 -7.73
CA ASN A 271 1.93 -24.78 -8.46
C ASN A 271 0.62 -24.80 -9.24
N ALA A 272 0.66 -25.20 -10.52
CA ALA A 272 -0.54 -25.39 -11.34
C ALA A 272 -1.01 -26.85 -11.27
N MET A 273 -2.28 -27.08 -10.95
CA MET A 273 -2.85 -28.43 -10.88
C MET A 273 -3.34 -28.86 -12.26
N SER A 274 -2.56 -29.68 -12.97
CA SER A 274 -2.83 -30.07 -14.37
C SER A 274 -4.25 -30.59 -14.62
N SER A 275 -4.87 -31.28 -13.65
CA SER A 275 -6.26 -31.76 -13.74
C SER A 275 -7.28 -30.63 -13.92
N GLU A 276 -6.98 -29.43 -13.42
CA GLU A 276 -7.89 -28.28 -13.53
C GLU A 276 -7.74 -27.52 -14.86
N PHE A 277 -6.59 -27.59 -15.52
CA PHE A 277 -6.29 -26.86 -16.76
C PHE A 277 -6.48 -27.69 -18.04
N ALA A 278 -6.23 -29.00 -17.99
CA ALA A 278 -6.12 -29.83 -19.19
C ALA A 278 -7.34 -29.72 -20.12
N GLY A 279 -7.09 -29.23 -21.34
CA GLY A 279 -8.06 -29.09 -22.41
C GLY A 279 -9.04 -27.92 -22.28
N LYS A 280 -8.95 -27.09 -21.23
CA LYS A 280 -9.90 -25.99 -20.94
C LYS A 280 -9.41 -24.63 -21.44
N ASN A 281 -10.34 -23.77 -21.80
CA ASN A 281 -10.16 -22.34 -21.98
C ASN A 281 -10.30 -21.65 -20.61
N VAL A 282 -9.19 -21.19 -20.04
CA VAL A 282 -9.17 -20.68 -18.66
C VAL A 282 -9.19 -19.16 -18.63
N LEU A 283 -9.98 -18.59 -17.72
CA LEU A 283 -9.88 -17.19 -17.33
C LEU A 283 -9.14 -17.10 -15.99
N ILE A 284 -7.99 -16.45 -16.00
CA ILE A 284 -7.17 -16.21 -14.81
C ILE A 284 -7.44 -14.80 -14.31
N VAL A 285 -7.71 -14.66 -13.01
CA VAL A 285 -7.88 -13.37 -12.33
C VAL A 285 -6.72 -13.16 -11.37
N ASP A 286 -5.95 -12.11 -11.62
CA ASP A 286 -4.89 -11.62 -10.74
C ASP A 286 -5.30 -10.25 -10.15
N ASP A 287 -4.68 -9.85 -9.04
CA ASP A 287 -4.99 -8.55 -8.43
C ASP A 287 -4.46 -7.38 -9.28
N SER A 288 -3.23 -7.52 -9.79
CA SER A 288 -2.54 -6.46 -10.52
C SER A 288 -1.43 -7.04 -11.40
N ILE A 289 -1.02 -6.29 -12.43
CA ILE A 289 0.14 -6.62 -13.28
C ILE A 289 1.12 -5.46 -13.23
N VAL A 290 2.29 -5.69 -12.64
CA VAL A 290 3.34 -4.67 -12.46
C VAL A 290 4.47 -4.83 -13.47
N ARG A 291 5.37 -5.81 -13.26
CA ARG A 291 6.52 -6.09 -14.14
C ARG A 291 6.20 -7.04 -15.31
N GLY A 292 5.03 -7.68 -15.30
CA GLY A 292 4.62 -8.68 -16.30
C GLY A 292 5.33 -10.04 -16.17
N THR A 293 6.57 -10.11 -15.69
CA THR A 293 7.35 -11.36 -15.61
C THR A 293 6.66 -12.49 -14.84
N THR A 294 5.99 -12.16 -13.72
CA THR A 294 5.22 -13.15 -12.95
C THR A 294 4.00 -13.64 -13.74
N SER A 295 3.28 -12.73 -14.40
CA SER A 295 2.14 -13.06 -15.25
C SER A 295 2.56 -13.93 -16.45
N THR A 296 3.71 -13.65 -17.08
CA THR A 296 4.29 -14.52 -18.13
C THR A 296 4.53 -15.94 -17.61
N GLU A 297 5.17 -16.09 -16.44
CA GLU A 297 5.41 -17.41 -15.86
C GLU A 297 4.10 -18.14 -15.49
N ILE A 298 3.07 -17.42 -15.05
CA ILE A 298 1.74 -17.97 -14.75
C ILE A 298 1.05 -18.47 -16.02
N VAL A 299 1.08 -17.70 -17.11
CA VAL A 299 0.52 -18.10 -18.40
C VAL A 299 1.25 -19.33 -18.95
N ASP A 300 2.59 -19.35 -18.88
CA ASP A 300 3.39 -20.51 -19.24
C ASP A 300 2.96 -21.76 -18.44
N MET A 301 2.83 -21.63 -17.12
CA MET A 301 2.41 -22.73 -16.24
C MET A 301 1.02 -23.26 -16.60
N ALA A 302 0.07 -22.38 -16.93
CA ALA A 302 -1.27 -22.79 -17.36
C ALA A 302 -1.23 -23.57 -18.68
N ARG A 303 -0.45 -23.09 -19.66
CA ARG A 303 -0.28 -23.79 -20.96
C ARG A 303 0.43 -25.13 -20.79
N GLU A 304 1.49 -25.18 -19.99
CA GLU A 304 2.20 -26.44 -19.65
C GLU A 304 1.30 -27.43 -18.90
N ALA A 305 0.38 -26.93 -18.08
CA ALA A 305 -0.65 -27.73 -17.41
C ALA A 305 -1.76 -28.21 -18.35
N GLY A 306 -1.74 -27.80 -19.62
CA GLY A 306 -2.63 -28.27 -20.69
C GLY A 306 -3.79 -27.33 -21.02
N ALA A 307 -3.79 -26.08 -20.58
CA ALA A 307 -4.81 -25.10 -20.97
C ALA A 307 -4.82 -24.90 -22.50
N ARG A 308 -6.02 -24.89 -23.09
CA ARG A 308 -6.23 -24.66 -24.53
C ARG A 308 -6.04 -23.19 -24.88
N SER A 309 -6.63 -22.30 -24.09
CA SER A 309 -6.43 -20.85 -24.16
C SER A 309 -6.37 -20.25 -22.76
N VAL A 310 -5.75 -19.08 -22.65
CA VAL A 310 -5.56 -18.33 -21.41
C VAL A 310 -6.03 -16.89 -21.62
N THR A 311 -7.18 -16.55 -21.04
CA THR A 311 -7.61 -15.16 -20.85
C THR A 311 -7.08 -14.69 -19.51
N PHE A 312 -6.17 -13.72 -19.49
CA PHE A 312 -5.61 -13.16 -18.27
C PHE A 312 -6.32 -11.85 -17.92
N THR A 313 -6.64 -11.65 -16.64
CA THR A 313 -7.37 -10.47 -16.18
C THR A 313 -6.73 -9.88 -14.93
N SER A 314 -6.79 -8.55 -14.81
CA SER A 314 -6.27 -7.79 -13.67
C SER A 314 -7.41 -7.03 -13.01
N ALA A 315 -7.61 -7.25 -11.70
CA ALA A 315 -8.61 -6.53 -10.91
C ALA A 315 -8.24 -5.05 -10.65
N ALA A 316 -7.00 -4.67 -10.92
CA ALA A 316 -6.53 -3.29 -11.00
C ALA A 316 -6.40 -2.82 -12.46
N PRO A 317 -6.47 -1.50 -12.71
CA PRO A 317 -6.05 -0.90 -13.97
C PRO A 317 -4.55 -1.12 -14.26
N PRO A 318 -4.08 -0.84 -15.49
CA PRO A 318 -2.66 -0.97 -15.81
C PRO A 318 -1.81 -0.02 -14.94
N VAL A 319 -0.82 -0.57 -14.25
CA VAL A 319 0.13 0.22 -13.46
C VAL A 319 1.14 0.87 -14.41
N ARG A 320 1.00 2.18 -14.63
CA ARG A 320 1.75 2.94 -15.65
C ARG A 320 2.76 3.92 -15.06
N PHE A 321 2.62 4.26 -13.79
CA PHE A 321 3.41 5.27 -13.11
C PHE A 321 3.99 4.73 -11.80
N PRO A 322 5.17 5.20 -11.38
CA PRO A 322 5.76 4.80 -10.11
C PRO A 322 4.90 5.27 -8.94
N HIS A 323 4.90 4.50 -7.86
CA HIS A 323 4.19 4.87 -6.63
C HIS A 323 5.17 5.50 -5.64
N VAL A 324 5.05 6.81 -5.39
CA VAL A 324 6.01 7.58 -4.57
C VAL A 324 5.54 7.87 -3.14
N TYR A 325 4.48 7.21 -2.71
CA TYR A 325 3.86 7.37 -1.38
C TYR A 325 4.03 6.12 -0.48
N GLY A 326 5.13 5.38 -0.62
CA GLY A 326 5.50 4.31 0.34
C GLY A 326 5.15 2.87 -0.07
N ILE A 327 4.53 2.64 -1.23
CA ILE A 327 4.49 1.31 -1.84
C ILE A 327 5.70 1.14 -2.74
N ASN A 328 6.49 0.11 -2.47
CA ASN A 328 7.64 -0.22 -3.30
C ASN A 328 7.17 -0.75 -4.66
N MET A 329 7.18 0.12 -5.67
CA MET A 329 6.98 -0.21 -7.07
C MET A 329 8.30 -0.07 -7.82
N PRO A 330 8.49 -0.87 -8.89
CA PRO A 330 9.70 -0.74 -9.70
C PRO A 330 9.70 0.58 -10.48
N SER A 331 10.83 0.86 -11.11
CA SER A 331 10.99 2.02 -11.97
C SER A 331 10.05 1.99 -13.17
N LYS A 332 9.80 3.15 -13.79
CA LYS A 332 8.83 3.30 -14.88
C LYS A 332 9.14 2.36 -16.05
N HIS A 333 10.41 2.21 -16.45
CA HIS A 333 10.81 1.32 -17.54
C HIS A 333 10.64 -0.18 -17.23
N GLU A 334 10.58 -0.56 -15.96
CA GLU A 334 10.33 -1.94 -15.52
C GLU A 334 8.83 -2.27 -15.43
N LEU A 335 7.94 -1.27 -15.54
CA LEU A 335 6.50 -1.49 -15.60
C LEU A 335 6.10 -1.99 -16.99
N VAL A 336 5.44 -3.14 -17.05
CA VAL A 336 5.03 -3.72 -18.34
C VAL A 336 4.03 -2.82 -19.07
N ALA A 337 3.19 -2.09 -18.33
CA ALA A 337 2.21 -1.20 -18.94
C ALA A 337 2.74 0.20 -19.26
N ALA A 338 3.94 0.59 -18.84
CA ALA A 338 4.46 1.91 -19.15
C ALA A 338 4.65 2.07 -20.68
N GLY A 339 3.95 3.04 -21.28
CA GLY A 339 4.03 3.33 -22.71
C GLY A 339 3.47 2.24 -23.65
N ARG A 340 2.83 1.19 -23.13
CA ARG A 340 2.30 0.07 -23.92
C ARG A 340 0.77 0.01 -23.95
N THR A 341 0.23 -0.43 -25.06
CA THR A 341 -1.19 -0.75 -25.25
C THR A 341 -1.51 -2.15 -24.68
N ILE A 342 -2.78 -2.42 -24.37
CA ILE A 342 -3.20 -3.74 -23.85
C ILE A 342 -2.80 -4.89 -24.80
N PRO A 343 -2.96 -4.79 -26.13
CA PRO A 343 -2.50 -5.85 -27.05
C PRO A 343 -0.99 -6.07 -27.08
N GLU A 344 -0.18 -5.04 -26.82
CA GLU A 344 1.28 -5.19 -26.66
C GLU A 344 1.62 -5.96 -25.39
N ILE A 345 0.96 -5.62 -24.28
CA ILE A 345 1.15 -6.30 -23.00
C ILE A 345 0.69 -7.76 -23.10
N ALA A 346 -0.46 -8.03 -23.74
CA ALA A 346 -0.98 -9.38 -23.95
C ALA A 346 0.03 -10.29 -24.66
N ARG A 347 0.67 -9.76 -25.72
CA ARG A 347 1.74 -10.46 -26.45
C ARG A 347 2.97 -10.69 -25.60
N GLU A 348 3.36 -9.70 -24.78
CA GLU A 348 4.52 -9.81 -23.89
C GLU A 348 4.33 -10.89 -22.81
N ILE A 349 3.13 -11.00 -22.24
CA ILE A 349 2.82 -12.04 -21.24
C ILE A 349 2.40 -13.39 -21.85
N GLY A 350 2.13 -13.45 -23.15
CA GLY A 350 1.72 -14.66 -23.87
C GLY A 350 0.26 -15.08 -23.70
N ALA A 351 -0.60 -14.18 -23.21
CA ALA A 351 -2.02 -14.41 -23.02
C ALA A 351 -2.78 -14.30 -24.35
N ASP A 352 -3.82 -15.11 -24.54
CA ASP A 352 -4.67 -15.04 -25.74
C ASP A 352 -5.58 -13.80 -25.70
N HIS A 353 -6.03 -13.44 -24.48
CA HIS A 353 -6.75 -12.20 -24.19
C HIS A 353 -6.22 -11.60 -22.88
N LEU A 354 -6.13 -10.28 -22.82
CA LEU A 354 -5.77 -9.55 -21.60
C LEU A 354 -6.81 -8.46 -21.33
N ILE A 355 -7.40 -8.50 -20.14
CA ILE A 355 -8.37 -7.51 -19.67
C ILE A 355 -7.86 -6.85 -18.39
N TYR A 356 -7.96 -5.52 -18.31
CA TYR A 356 -7.71 -4.77 -17.08
C TYR A 356 -9.03 -4.19 -16.57
N GLN A 357 -9.10 -3.97 -15.26
CA GLN A 357 -10.15 -3.13 -14.68
C GLN A 357 -10.03 -1.69 -15.21
N GLU A 358 -11.16 -1.04 -15.45
CA GLU A 358 -11.18 0.39 -15.78
C GLU A 358 -10.95 1.25 -14.52
N VAL A 359 -10.28 2.40 -14.67
CA VAL A 359 -9.94 3.28 -13.54
C VAL A 359 -11.18 3.74 -12.77
N GLU A 360 -12.20 4.24 -13.47
CA GLU A 360 -13.44 4.72 -12.84
C GLU A 360 -14.22 3.59 -12.18
N ASP A 361 -14.26 2.41 -12.81
CA ASP A 361 -14.93 1.23 -12.23
C ASP A 361 -14.21 0.77 -10.94
N MET A 362 -12.88 0.80 -10.90
CA MET A 362 -12.11 0.50 -9.70
C MET A 362 -12.40 1.51 -8.59
N LYS A 363 -12.41 2.81 -8.93
CA LYS A 363 -12.74 3.88 -7.98
C LYS A 363 -14.13 3.66 -7.41
N GLU A 364 -15.15 3.48 -8.25
CA GLU A 364 -16.53 3.22 -7.83
C GLU A 364 -16.65 1.96 -6.96
N ALA A 365 -15.95 0.87 -7.32
CA ALA A 365 -15.92 -0.36 -6.53
C ALA A 365 -15.35 -0.13 -5.12
N ILE A 366 -14.33 0.71 -4.97
CA ILE A 366 -13.73 0.98 -3.66
C ILE A 366 -14.63 1.91 -2.84
N ILE A 367 -14.96 3.10 -3.36
CA ILE A 367 -15.55 4.19 -2.56
C ILE A 367 -17.05 4.40 -2.76
N GLY A 368 -17.70 3.78 -3.75
CA GLY A 368 -19.08 4.09 -4.15
C GLY A 368 -20.14 3.94 -3.06
N ASN A 369 -19.87 3.10 -2.04
CA ASN A 369 -20.76 2.88 -0.88
C ASN A 369 -20.17 3.49 0.42
N SER A 370 -19.34 4.51 0.31
CA SER A 370 -18.62 5.11 1.45
C SER A 370 -18.77 6.63 1.48
N SER A 371 -18.34 7.26 2.57
CA SER A 371 -18.21 8.73 2.66
C SER A 371 -16.93 9.26 2.01
N VAL A 372 -16.03 8.40 1.55
CA VAL A 372 -14.80 8.79 0.86
C VAL A 372 -15.13 9.20 -0.57
N THR A 373 -14.58 10.33 -1.02
CA THR A 373 -14.86 10.91 -2.35
C THR A 373 -13.67 10.84 -3.31
N GLU A 374 -12.48 10.59 -2.78
CA GLU A 374 -11.22 10.62 -3.53
C GLU A 374 -10.34 9.41 -3.15
N LEU A 375 -9.44 9.04 -4.04
CA LEU A 375 -8.41 8.02 -3.81
C LEU A 375 -7.10 8.53 -4.38
N ASP A 376 -5.99 8.16 -3.77
CA ASP A 376 -4.71 8.19 -4.48
C ASP A 376 -4.68 7.02 -5.47
N MET A 377 -4.70 7.37 -6.76
CA MET A 377 -4.64 6.46 -7.90
C MET A 377 -3.44 6.77 -8.80
N SER A 378 -2.44 7.48 -8.27
CA SER A 378 -1.29 8.00 -9.02
C SER A 378 -0.59 6.95 -9.89
N CYS A 379 -0.40 5.73 -9.38
CA CYS A 379 0.24 4.64 -10.13
C CYS A 379 -0.52 4.21 -11.40
N PHE A 380 -1.81 4.56 -11.51
CA PHE A 380 -2.66 4.27 -12.68
C PHE A 380 -2.85 5.51 -13.58
N THR A 381 -3.07 6.69 -12.99
CA THR A 381 -3.45 7.91 -13.72
C THR A 381 -2.31 8.88 -13.99
N GLY A 382 -1.23 8.82 -13.18
CA GLY A 382 -0.15 9.80 -13.18
C GLY A 382 -0.49 11.09 -12.45
N GLU A 383 -1.68 11.17 -11.84
CA GLU A 383 -2.12 12.31 -11.05
C GLU A 383 -1.81 12.07 -9.57
N TYR A 384 -0.82 12.81 -9.05
CA TYR A 384 -0.34 12.70 -7.68
C TYR A 384 -1.04 13.70 -6.76
N VAL A 385 -1.76 13.18 -5.76
CA VAL A 385 -2.69 13.97 -4.94
C VAL A 385 -2.03 15.08 -4.11
N THR A 386 -0.73 14.97 -3.79
CA THR A 386 0.00 16.01 -3.06
C THR A 386 0.25 17.27 -3.89
N GLY A 387 0.17 17.17 -5.23
CA GLY A 387 0.35 18.29 -6.16
C GLY A 387 1.81 18.77 -6.30
N THR A 388 2.76 18.16 -5.61
CA THR A 388 4.18 18.56 -5.62
C THR A 388 5.10 17.57 -6.34
N VAL A 389 4.56 16.44 -6.80
CA VAL A 389 5.29 15.44 -7.58
C VAL A 389 5.46 15.95 -9.01
N SER A 390 6.68 16.37 -9.36
CA SER A 390 7.05 16.84 -10.69
C SER A 390 7.63 15.72 -11.56
N GLU A 391 7.66 15.92 -12.87
CA GLU A 391 8.36 15.00 -13.79
C GLU A 391 9.86 14.92 -13.47
N GLU A 392 10.50 16.03 -13.10
CA GLU A 392 11.90 16.06 -12.64
C GLU A 392 12.12 15.17 -11.41
N TYR A 393 11.19 15.20 -10.44
CA TYR A 393 11.27 14.33 -9.27
C TYR A 393 11.11 12.86 -9.67
N LEU A 394 10.18 12.53 -10.57
CA LEU A 394 9.99 11.15 -11.02
C LEU A 394 11.20 10.61 -11.78
N GLU A 395 11.83 11.44 -12.63
CA GLU A 395 13.10 11.11 -13.29
C GLU A 395 14.22 10.92 -12.27
N TRP A 396 14.29 11.77 -11.25
CA TRP A 396 15.25 11.62 -10.17
C TRP A 396 15.03 10.32 -9.40
N VAL A 397 13.79 10.00 -9.02
CA VAL A 397 13.43 8.72 -8.37
C VAL A 397 13.84 7.55 -9.27
N GLU A 398 13.54 7.59 -10.56
CA GLU A 398 13.91 6.53 -11.49
C GLU A 398 15.43 6.31 -11.57
N ASN A 399 16.21 7.39 -11.60
CA ASN A 399 17.67 7.31 -11.63
C ASN A 399 18.29 6.84 -10.29
N ASN A 400 17.54 6.91 -9.18
CA ASN A 400 18.01 6.59 -7.84
C ASN A 400 17.29 5.37 -7.22
N GLN A 401 16.27 4.81 -7.88
CA GLN A 401 15.62 3.54 -7.52
C GLN A 401 16.56 2.39 -7.91
N ALA A 402 17.35 1.96 -6.92
CA ALA A 402 18.25 0.82 -6.98
C ALA A 402 19.44 0.96 -7.96
N SER A 403 20.47 1.65 -7.46
CA SER A 403 21.79 1.00 -7.33
C SER A 403 21.77 -0.03 -6.20
#